data_AF-A0A956LKX0-F1
#
_entry.id   AF-A0A956LKX0-F1
#
_cell.length_a   1.000
_cell.length_b   1.000
_cell.length_c   1.000
_cell.angle_alpha   90.00
_cell.angle_beta   90.00
_cell.angle_gamma   90.00
#
_symmetry.space_group_name_H-M   'P 1'
#
loop_
_entity.id
_entity.type
_entity.pdbx_description
1 polymer ?
#
loop_
_entity_poly.entity_id
_entity_poly.type
_entity_poly.pdbx_seq_one_letter_code
_entity_poly.pdbx_strand_id
1 'polypeptide(L)'
;MRARRVIRGIIVLFAASTVIAGLTLMAGAGQFRRIDPHFEGRCTPIEGAVGVEDLVVTPGGRAALLASDDRRARDAASRGGIYIYSLDDGVAPRLLSGSAPASFHPHGLDLVVTPDGRGTLYVVNHELPRGAGHSIEVFDWRATPEPTLTHRATIRDPLLVSPNDVAGVDHSRFYVTNDHGAASPRAQTLEDYTRRARARVVYHDGEETRVAADGLRYANGIALRPDGAALFVSSTTDRRLHVFARDRETGALSRRADVALSTGPDNIDVEPDGTLWIAGHPKLLSFVVHARAPGRRSPSQVLRLRPVPDEPLEFAVEEVYLDDGSELSGASVAARRGRRLLIGGVFEPEFLDCTMDRARAGPTVVETAMLAR
;
A
#
# COMPACT_ATOMS: atom_id res chain seq x y z
N MET A 1 -32.16 -7.91 -47.87
CA MET A 1 -30.81 -8.51 -47.74
C MET A 1 -29.74 -7.55 -47.22
N ARG A 2 -29.66 -6.29 -47.69
CA ARG A 2 -28.65 -5.30 -47.21
C ARG A 2 -28.74 -5.01 -45.70
N ALA A 3 -29.94 -4.76 -45.15
CA ALA A 3 -30.12 -4.49 -43.72
C ALA A 3 -29.62 -5.65 -42.80
N ARG A 4 -29.88 -6.91 -43.18
CA ARG A 4 -29.37 -8.08 -42.44
C ARG A 4 -27.84 -8.18 -42.49
N ARG A 5 -27.20 -7.76 -43.58
CA ARG A 5 -25.72 -7.71 -43.69
C ARG A 5 -25.14 -6.58 -42.84
N VAL A 6 -25.79 -5.41 -42.80
CA VAL A 6 -25.39 -4.28 -41.95
C VAL A 6 -25.52 -4.63 -40.47
N ILE A 7 -26.64 -5.20 -40.04
CA ILE A 7 -26.84 -5.64 -38.64
C ILE A 7 -25.80 -6.68 -38.23
N ARG A 8 -25.51 -7.67 -39.08
CA ARG A 8 -24.44 -8.65 -38.83
C ARG A 8 -23.08 -7.97 -38.70
N GLY A 9 -22.78 -6.99 -39.55
CA GLY A 9 -21.54 -6.19 -39.46
C GLY A 9 -21.42 -5.47 -38.12
N ILE A 10 -22.50 -4.80 -37.66
CA ILE A 10 -22.52 -4.10 -36.37
C ILE A 10 -22.31 -5.07 -35.21
N ILE A 11 -22.97 -6.23 -35.21
CA ILE A 11 -22.82 -7.25 -34.17
C ILE A 11 -21.38 -7.75 -34.11
N VAL A 12 -20.76 -8.02 -35.27
CA VAL A 12 -19.36 -8.47 -35.35
C VAL A 12 -18.41 -7.40 -34.82
N LEU A 13 -18.60 -6.13 -35.23
CA LEU A 13 -17.77 -5.02 -34.75
C LEU A 13 -17.91 -4.81 -33.24
N PHE A 14 -19.13 -4.89 -32.72
CA PHE A 14 -19.38 -4.80 -31.27
C PHE A 14 -18.69 -5.94 -30.52
N ALA A 15 -18.88 -7.19 -30.95
CA ALA A 15 -18.24 -8.35 -30.34
C ALA A 15 -16.69 -8.24 -30.38
N ALA A 16 -16.12 -7.84 -31.51
CA ALA A 16 -14.68 -7.61 -31.63
C ALA A 16 -14.20 -6.52 -30.66
N SER A 17 -14.94 -5.41 -30.56
CA SER A 17 -14.63 -4.32 -29.63
C SER A 17 -14.67 -4.78 -28.18
N THR A 18 -15.66 -5.61 -27.80
CA THR A 18 -15.74 -6.19 -26.45
C THR A 18 -14.56 -7.10 -26.15
N VAL A 19 -14.17 -7.96 -27.10
CA VAL A 19 -13.00 -8.84 -26.94
C VAL A 19 -11.71 -8.02 -26.79
N ILE A 20 -11.51 -7.00 -27.62
CA ILE A 20 -10.34 -6.12 -27.55
C ILE A 20 -10.30 -5.38 -26.20
N ALA A 21 -11.44 -4.84 -25.74
CA ALA A 21 -11.52 -4.18 -24.45
C ALA A 21 -11.19 -5.15 -23.29
N GLY A 22 -11.70 -6.38 -23.35
CA GLY A 22 -11.39 -7.44 -22.38
C GLY A 22 -9.91 -7.81 -22.37
N LEU A 23 -9.30 -8.02 -23.53
CA LEU A 23 -7.87 -8.33 -23.64
C LEU A 23 -7.01 -7.16 -23.15
N THR A 24 -7.38 -5.93 -23.45
CA THR A 24 -6.69 -4.72 -23.00
C THR A 24 -6.74 -4.59 -21.48
N LEU A 25 -7.90 -4.85 -20.87
CA LEU A 25 -8.04 -4.89 -19.41
C LEU A 25 -7.16 -5.98 -18.79
N MET A 26 -7.20 -7.19 -19.33
CA MET A 26 -6.40 -8.32 -18.84
C MET A 26 -4.89 -8.05 -18.94
N ALA A 27 -4.44 -7.46 -20.05
CA ALA A 27 -3.05 -7.07 -20.25
C ALA A 27 -2.64 -5.93 -19.29
N GLY A 28 -3.47 -4.90 -19.16
CA GLY A 28 -3.25 -3.79 -18.22
C GLY A 28 -3.18 -4.25 -16.77
N ALA A 29 -3.99 -5.25 -16.40
CA ALA A 29 -4.01 -5.88 -15.08
C ALA A 29 -2.85 -6.87 -14.84
N GLY A 30 -1.94 -7.04 -15.79
CA GLY A 30 -0.79 -7.95 -15.68
C GLY A 30 -1.17 -9.43 -15.78
N GLN A 31 -2.40 -9.78 -16.16
CA GLN A 31 -2.91 -11.16 -16.04
C GLN A 31 -2.11 -12.19 -16.86
N PHE A 32 -1.50 -11.75 -17.96
CA PHE A 32 -0.66 -12.60 -18.83
C PHE A 32 0.80 -12.71 -18.36
N ARG A 33 1.19 -12.03 -17.27
CA ARG A 33 2.55 -12.12 -16.72
C ARG A 33 2.84 -13.56 -16.32
N ARG A 34 4.00 -14.08 -16.73
CA ARG A 34 4.54 -15.33 -16.21
C ARG A 34 5.08 -15.10 -14.80
N ILE A 35 4.78 -16.01 -13.88
CA ILE A 35 5.26 -15.96 -12.51
C ILE A 35 6.30 -17.05 -12.36
N ASP A 36 7.56 -16.67 -12.21
CA ASP A 36 8.69 -17.56 -11.95
C ASP A 36 9.20 -17.21 -10.54
N PRO A 37 8.72 -17.92 -9.50
CA PRO A 37 9.01 -17.56 -8.12
C PRO A 37 10.51 -17.51 -7.82
N HIS A 38 10.93 -16.49 -7.08
CA HIS A 38 12.32 -16.33 -6.66
C HIS A 38 12.43 -15.40 -5.45
N PHE A 39 13.41 -15.70 -4.61
CA PHE A 39 13.87 -14.86 -3.52
C PHE A 39 15.28 -15.31 -3.12
N GLU A 40 16.22 -14.37 -2.97
CA GLU A 40 17.58 -14.67 -2.48
C GLU A 40 17.60 -14.63 -0.94
N GLY A 41 16.96 -15.61 -0.32
CA GLY A 41 16.86 -15.72 1.13
C GLY A 41 15.93 -16.84 1.57
N ARG A 42 15.49 -16.76 2.82
CA ARG A 42 14.50 -17.70 3.39
C ARG A 42 13.42 -16.94 4.13
N CYS A 43 12.16 -17.31 3.90
CA CYS A 43 11.02 -16.75 4.59
C CYS A 43 10.46 -17.75 5.61
N THR A 44 10.00 -17.25 6.75
CA THR A 44 9.26 -18.00 7.75
C THR A 44 7.89 -17.35 7.94
N PRO A 45 6.78 -18.09 7.79
CA PRO A 45 5.46 -17.55 8.10
C PRO A 45 5.31 -17.33 9.60
N ILE A 46 4.79 -16.17 9.98
CA ILE A 46 4.54 -15.76 11.35
C ILE A 46 3.03 -15.54 11.52
N GLU A 47 2.41 -16.38 12.33
CA GLU A 47 1.00 -16.28 12.69
C GLU A 47 0.79 -15.34 13.91
N GLY A 48 -0.48 -15.04 14.21
CA GLY A 48 -0.88 -14.26 15.39
C GLY A 48 -1.36 -12.84 15.08
N ALA A 49 -1.27 -12.43 13.82
CA ALA A 49 -1.87 -11.20 13.30
C ALA A 49 -2.41 -11.47 11.89
N VAL A 50 -3.74 -11.50 11.74
CA VAL A 50 -4.41 -11.80 10.46
C VAL A 50 -4.48 -10.55 9.60
N GLY A 51 -4.21 -10.68 8.30
CA GLY A 51 -4.35 -9.57 7.35
C GLY A 51 -3.48 -8.38 7.71
N VAL A 52 -2.17 -8.63 7.91
CA VAL A 52 -1.15 -7.59 8.10
C VAL A 52 -1.01 -6.84 6.79
N GLU A 53 -1.88 -5.85 6.61
CA GLU A 53 -2.02 -5.17 5.33
C GLU A 53 -0.97 -4.06 5.19
N ASP A 54 -0.64 -3.40 6.30
CA ASP A 54 0.45 -2.43 6.38
C ASP A 54 1.29 -2.62 7.66
N LEU A 55 2.54 -2.15 7.63
CA LEU A 55 3.47 -2.23 8.75
C LEU A 55 4.56 -1.17 8.68
N VAL A 56 5.12 -0.82 9.85
CA VAL A 56 6.28 0.08 9.96
C VAL A 56 7.31 -0.49 10.93
N VAL A 57 8.58 -0.41 10.55
CA VAL A 57 9.69 -0.76 11.45
C VAL A 57 9.93 0.39 12.42
N THR A 58 9.89 0.11 13.73
CA THR A 58 10.11 1.12 14.76
C THR A 58 11.53 1.68 14.74
N PRO A 59 11.77 2.94 15.16
CA PRO A 59 13.11 3.48 15.27
C PRO A 59 14.04 2.60 16.11
N GLY A 60 15.29 2.45 15.66
CA GLY A 60 16.23 1.46 16.20
C GLY A 60 16.11 0.08 15.53
N GLY A 61 14.96 -0.23 14.95
CA GLY A 61 14.72 -1.42 14.12
C GLY A 61 14.79 -2.73 14.88
N ARG A 62 14.26 -2.73 16.10
CA ARG A 62 14.15 -3.92 16.97
C ARG A 62 12.74 -4.52 16.97
N ALA A 63 11.76 -3.79 16.46
CA ALA A 63 10.38 -4.22 16.38
C ALA A 63 9.68 -3.57 15.18
N ALA A 64 8.58 -4.17 14.74
CA ALA A 64 7.64 -3.59 13.79
C ALA A 64 6.24 -3.44 14.41
N LEU A 65 5.51 -2.43 13.97
CA LEU A 65 4.08 -2.29 14.23
C LEU A 65 3.31 -2.77 13.01
N LEU A 66 2.28 -3.58 13.24
CA LEU A 66 1.52 -4.27 12.19
C LEU A 66 0.05 -3.82 12.26
N ALA A 67 -0.51 -3.28 11.18
CA ALA A 67 -1.96 -3.10 11.05
C ALA A 67 -2.60 -4.42 10.61
N SER A 68 -3.35 -5.02 11.52
CA SER A 68 -4.00 -6.31 11.32
C SER A 68 -5.51 -6.14 11.38
N ASP A 69 -6.20 -6.65 10.34
CA ASP A 69 -7.65 -6.74 10.30
C ASP A 69 -8.07 -7.97 9.49
N ASP A 70 -8.92 -8.81 10.07
CA ASP A 70 -9.53 -9.93 9.35
C ASP A 70 -10.67 -9.43 8.48
N ARG A 71 -10.31 -8.91 7.30
CA ARG A 71 -11.23 -8.36 6.31
C ARG A 71 -12.22 -9.40 5.75
N ARG A 72 -12.01 -10.70 6.03
CA ARG A 72 -12.87 -11.81 5.61
C ARG A 72 -13.82 -12.25 6.72
N ALA A 73 -13.49 -12.01 7.99
CA ALA A 73 -14.42 -12.13 9.10
C ALA A 73 -15.53 -11.09 8.94
N ARG A 74 -16.65 -11.51 8.35
CA ARG A 74 -17.83 -10.66 8.12
C ARG A 74 -18.64 -10.41 9.40
N ASP A 75 -17.96 -10.26 10.53
CA ASP A 75 -18.58 -10.11 11.86
C ASP A 75 -18.13 -8.79 12.50
N ALA A 76 -19.10 -7.98 12.93
CA ALA A 76 -18.86 -6.75 13.67
C ALA A 76 -18.25 -6.99 15.07
N ALA A 77 -18.26 -8.24 15.57
CA ALA A 77 -17.52 -8.61 16.77
C ALA A 77 -16.02 -8.81 16.53
N SER A 78 -15.60 -9.05 15.28
CA SER A 78 -14.17 -9.05 14.93
C SER A 78 -13.68 -7.60 14.88
N ARG A 79 -12.59 -7.32 15.58
CA ARG A 79 -11.96 -6.00 15.66
C ARG A 79 -10.50 -6.18 15.28
N GLY A 80 -10.00 -5.32 14.40
CA GLY A 80 -8.60 -5.29 14.08
C GLY A 80 -7.75 -4.72 15.21
N GLY A 81 -6.46 -4.59 14.96
CA GLY A 81 -5.52 -4.12 15.95
C GLY A 81 -4.16 -3.71 15.37
N ILE A 82 -3.47 -2.87 16.12
CA ILE A 82 -2.03 -2.66 15.94
C ILE A 82 -1.31 -3.63 16.84
N TYR A 83 -0.51 -4.50 16.24
CA TYR A 83 0.34 -5.46 16.94
C TYR A 83 1.78 -5.00 16.91
N ILE A 84 2.56 -5.38 17.91
CA ILE A 84 4.01 -5.24 17.91
C ILE A 84 4.66 -6.61 17.72
N TYR A 85 5.59 -6.69 16.78
CA TYR A 85 6.40 -7.87 16.51
C TYR A 85 7.88 -7.56 16.77
N SER A 86 8.56 -8.41 17.54
CA SER A 86 9.97 -8.24 17.88
C SER A 86 10.85 -8.89 16.83
N LEU A 87 11.82 -8.12 16.33
CA LEU A 87 12.83 -8.56 15.37
C LEU A 87 14.05 -9.20 16.06
N ASP A 88 14.07 -9.30 17.39
CA ASP A 88 15.20 -9.86 18.12
C ASP A 88 14.99 -11.34 18.46
N ASP A 89 13.77 -11.71 18.85
CA ASP A 89 13.45 -13.02 19.45
C ASP A 89 12.37 -13.81 18.70
N GLY A 90 11.77 -13.23 17.65
CA GLY A 90 10.85 -13.94 16.74
C GLY A 90 9.58 -14.44 17.41
N VAL A 91 9.21 -13.88 18.56
CA VAL A 91 8.00 -14.22 19.31
C VAL A 91 6.74 -13.76 18.55
N ALA A 92 5.62 -14.45 18.73
CA ALA A 92 4.34 -14.09 18.14
C ALA A 92 3.98 -12.61 18.39
N PRO A 93 3.37 -11.92 17.41
CA PRO A 93 2.95 -10.54 17.57
C PRO A 93 2.01 -10.34 18.76
N ARG A 94 2.20 -9.24 19.49
CA ARG A 94 1.38 -8.89 20.65
C ARG A 94 0.49 -7.69 20.35
N LEU A 95 -0.79 -7.77 20.67
CA LEU A 95 -1.70 -6.63 20.53
C LEU A 95 -1.25 -5.45 21.39
N LEU A 96 -1.21 -4.26 20.78
CA LEU A 96 -0.76 -3.02 21.42
C LEU A 96 -1.86 -1.94 21.46
N SER A 97 -2.80 -1.96 20.50
CA SER A 97 -3.91 -0.98 20.41
C SER A 97 -5.10 -1.30 21.32
N GLY A 98 -4.84 -1.68 22.58
CA GLY A 98 -5.90 -1.98 23.55
C GLY A 98 -6.83 -0.80 23.82
N SER A 99 -6.34 0.43 23.69
CA SER A 99 -7.10 1.67 23.89
C SER A 99 -7.80 2.20 22.63
N ALA A 100 -7.70 1.52 21.47
CA ALA A 100 -8.31 2.01 20.24
C ALA A 100 -9.86 2.01 20.34
N PRO A 101 -10.58 2.75 19.46
CA PRO A 101 -12.04 2.79 19.47
C PRO A 101 -12.70 1.40 19.35
N ALA A 102 -14.00 1.34 19.68
CA ALA A 102 -14.76 0.08 19.64
C ALA A 102 -14.85 -0.50 18.22
N SER A 103 -15.13 0.34 17.21
CA SER A 103 -14.99 -0.04 15.80
C SER A 103 -13.61 0.40 15.31
N PHE A 104 -12.69 -0.56 15.25
CA PHE A 104 -11.32 -0.34 14.82
C PHE A 104 -10.91 -1.41 13.82
N HIS A 105 -10.75 -1.00 12.57
CA HIS A 105 -10.35 -1.81 11.43
C HIS A 105 -9.21 -1.06 10.72
N PRO A 106 -7.97 -1.23 11.23
CA PRO A 106 -6.82 -0.51 10.72
C PRO A 106 -6.47 -0.93 9.29
N HIS A 107 -6.06 0.05 8.48
CA HIS A 107 -5.55 -0.12 7.12
C HIS A 107 -4.10 0.39 7.10
N GLY A 108 -3.77 1.41 6.31
CA GLY A 108 -2.43 2.01 6.32
C GLY A 108 -2.10 2.75 7.62
N LEU A 109 -0.81 2.78 7.94
CA LEU A 109 -0.25 3.41 9.13
C LEU A 109 1.08 4.10 8.85
N ASP A 110 1.39 5.14 9.63
CA ASP A 110 2.73 5.71 9.64
C ASP A 110 3.11 6.22 11.03
N LEU A 111 4.38 6.06 11.38
CA LEU A 111 4.93 6.34 12.69
C LEU A 111 5.95 7.49 12.61
N VAL A 112 5.56 8.64 13.16
CA VAL A 112 6.47 9.78 13.32
C VAL A 112 7.07 9.77 14.72
N VAL A 113 8.41 9.78 14.83
CA VAL A 113 9.11 9.73 16.12
C VAL A 113 10.08 10.89 16.25
N THR A 114 10.07 11.56 17.40
CA THR A 114 11.04 12.58 17.77
C THR A 114 12.33 11.97 18.32
N PRO A 115 13.45 12.71 18.29
CA PRO A 115 14.72 12.25 18.85
C PRO A 115 14.67 11.84 20.33
N ASP A 116 13.70 12.34 21.10
CA ASP A 116 13.48 11.98 22.52
C ASP A 116 12.70 10.66 22.70
N GLY A 117 12.39 9.94 21.62
CA GLY A 117 11.79 8.60 21.63
C GLY A 117 10.26 8.58 21.81
N ARG A 118 9.61 9.75 21.82
CA ARG A 118 8.15 9.86 21.73
C ARG A 118 7.73 9.83 20.28
N GLY A 119 6.55 9.29 20.00
CA GLY A 119 6.03 9.26 18.64
C GLY A 119 4.54 9.47 18.55
N THR A 120 4.09 9.66 17.33
CA THR A 120 2.69 9.65 16.94
C THR A 120 2.52 8.60 15.84
N LEU A 121 1.66 7.62 16.10
CA LEU A 121 1.21 6.68 15.08
C LEU A 121 -0.11 7.19 14.51
N TYR A 122 -0.13 7.42 13.20
CA TYR A 122 -1.35 7.64 12.44
C TYR A 122 -1.83 6.31 11.87
N VAL A 123 -3.14 6.07 11.91
CA VAL A 123 -3.74 4.84 11.40
C VAL A 123 -5.03 5.16 10.67
N VAL A 124 -5.14 4.74 9.42
CA VAL A 124 -6.41 4.76 8.68
C VAL A 124 -7.35 3.74 9.30
N ASN A 125 -8.59 4.14 9.60
CA ASN A 125 -9.62 3.28 10.18
C ASN A 125 -10.89 3.28 9.34
N HIS A 126 -11.45 2.09 9.10
CA HIS A 126 -12.74 1.92 8.43
C HIS A 126 -13.82 1.50 9.43
N GLU A 127 -14.74 2.40 9.74
CA GLU A 127 -15.79 2.10 10.72
C GLU A 127 -16.81 1.11 10.15
N LEU A 128 -17.27 0.20 11.00
CA LEU A 128 -18.35 -0.74 10.71
C LEU A 128 -19.68 -0.31 11.35
N PRO A 129 -20.83 -0.61 10.71
CA PRO A 129 -20.97 -1.32 9.43
C PRO A 129 -20.47 -0.48 8.23
N ARG A 130 -20.18 -1.14 7.10
CA ARG A 130 -19.72 -0.46 5.88
C ARG A 130 -20.60 0.75 5.56
N GLY A 131 -19.96 1.90 5.38
CA GLY A 131 -20.63 3.18 5.16
C GLY A 131 -20.82 4.03 6.42
N ALA A 132 -20.44 3.53 7.61
CA ALA A 132 -20.38 4.33 8.84
C ALA A 132 -19.38 5.49 8.74
N GLY A 133 -18.36 5.35 7.89
CA GLY A 133 -17.40 6.39 7.57
C GLY A 133 -15.98 5.90 7.76
N HIS A 134 -15.06 6.86 7.71
CA HIS A 134 -13.64 6.64 7.85
C HIS A 134 -13.04 7.69 8.77
N SER A 135 -11.95 7.33 9.42
CA SER A 135 -11.21 8.22 10.30
C SER A 135 -9.71 7.97 10.18
N ILE A 136 -8.93 8.96 10.62
CA ILE A 136 -7.54 8.76 11.00
C ILE A 136 -7.49 8.70 12.52
N GLU A 137 -7.13 7.54 13.05
CA GLU A 137 -6.88 7.36 14.47
C GLU A 137 -5.45 7.77 14.79
N VAL A 138 -5.29 8.53 15.86
CA VAL A 138 -4.00 9.07 16.26
C VAL A 138 -3.63 8.54 17.63
N PHE A 139 -2.47 7.92 17.73
CA PHE A 139 -1.98 7.33 18.97
C PHE A 139 -0.66 7.97 19.40
N ASP A 140 -0.49 8.13 20.71
CA ASP A 140 0.80 8.40 21.31
C ASP A 140 1.60 7.09 21.42
N TRP A 141 2.80 7.11 20.86
CA TRP A 141 3.78 6.01 20.90
C TRP A 141 4.88 6.30 21.90
N ARG A 142 5.25 5.29 22.69
CA ARG A 142 6.46 5.30 23.54
C ARG A 142 7.17 3.97 23.44
N ALA A 143 8.48 4.00 23.20
CA ALA A 143 9.29 2.79 23.09
C ALA A 143 9.78 2.24 24.45
N THR A 144 9.94 3.09 25.47
CA THR A 144 10.59 2.74 26.76
C THR A 144 9.78 3.21 27.97
N PRO A 145 9.87 2.51 29.14
CA PRO A 145 10.64 1.28 29.40
C PRO A 145 10.07 0.03 28.73
N GLU A 146 8.78 0.04 28.39
CA GLU A 146 8.11 -0.95 27.55
C GLU A 146 7.34 -0.23 26.44
N PRO A 147 7.21 -0.84 25.25
CA PRO A 147 6.41 -0.26 24.17
C PRO A 147 4.94 -0.07 24.57
N THR A 148 4.41 1.14 24.41
CA THR A 148 3.00 1.45 24.62
C THR A 148 2.42 2.27 23.46
N LEU A 149 1.14 2.04 23.20
CA LEU A 149 0.36 2.76 22.21
C LEU A 149 -0.96 3.20 22.87
N THR A 150 -1.16 4.51 22.99
CA THR A 150 -2.36 5.07 23.65
C THR A 150 -3.13 5.93 22.67
N HIS A 151 -4.42 5.66 22.51
CA HIS A 151 -5.28 6.44 21.61
C HIS A 151 -5.40 7.87 22.14
N ARG A 152 -5.16 8.84 21.26
CA ARG A 152 -5.15 10.27 21.56
C ARG A 152 -6.34 10.98 20.92
N ALA A 153 -6.63 10.69 19.66
CA ALA A 153 -7.66 11.39 18.90
C ALA A 153 -8.20 10.56 17.73
N THR A 154 -9.42 10.91 17.31
CA THR A 154 -10.04 10.43 16.07
C THR A 154 -10.32 11.62 15.17
N ILE A 155 -9.69 11.68 14.01
CA ILE A 155 -9.88 12.74 13.02
C ILE A 155 -10.84 12.25 11.94
N ARG A 156 -11.91 13.01 11.70
CA ARG A 156 -12.89 12.77 10.64
C ARG A 156 -13.02 14.02 9.80
N ASP A 157 -13.11 13.84 8.48
CA ASP A 157 -13.24 14.94 7.55
C ASP A 157 -14.02 14.49 6.30
N PRO A 158 -14.90 15.30 5.71
CA PRO A 158 -15.61 14.97 4.47
C PRO A 158 -14.70 14.63 3.28
N LEU A 159 -13.43 15.04 3.31
CA LEU A 159 -12.45 14.72 2.28
C LEU A 159 -11.86 13.30 2.40
N LEU A 160 -12.03 12.64 3.56
CA LEU A 160 -11.71 11.22 3.78
C LEU A 160 -12.82 10.32 3.19
N VAL A 161 -12.96 10.35 1.87
CA VAL A 161 -14.01 9.65 1.12
C VAL A 161 -13.78 8.15 1.04
N SER A 162 -12.51 7.74 0.88
CA SER A 162 -12.10 6.35 0.78
C SER A 162 -10.60 6.27 1.11
N PRO A 163 -10.19 6.63 2.34
CA PRO A 163 -8.78 6.69 2.72
C PRO A 163 -8.16 5.28 2.66
N ASN A 164 -6.92 5.19 2.21
CA ASN A 164 -6.21 3.91 2.08
C ASN A 164 -4.98 3.87 2.99
N ASP A 165 -4.08 4.84 2.81
CA ASP A 165 -2.84 4.95 3.58
C ASP A 165 -2.55 6.40 4.03
N VAL A 166 -1.66 6.57 5.01
CA VAL A 166 -1.34 7.84 5.67
C VAL A 166 0.17 8.04 5.76
N ALA A 167 0.65 9.26 5.48
CA ALA A 167 2.05 9.65 5.68
C ALA A 167 2.15 10.84 6.63
N GLY A 168 2.73 10.62 7.80
CA GLY A 168 2.98 11.63 8.82
C GLY A 168 4.08 12.60 8.41
N VAL A 169 3.84 13.89 8.64
CA VAL A 169 4.86 14.95 8.50
C VAL A 169 5.47 15.28 9.86
N ASP A 170 4.62 15.38 10.88
CA ASP A 170 4.97 15.59 12.29
C ASP A 170 3.83 15.09 13.18
N HIS A 171 3.76 15.55 14.43
CA HIS A 171 2.77 15.12 15.43
C HIS A 171 1.35 15.68 15.23
N SER A 172 1.12 16.56 14.26
CA SER A 172 -0.21 17.08 13.93
C SER A 172 -0.53 17.08 12.44
N ARG A 173 0.47 16.97 11.56
CA ARG A 173 0.30 17.11 10.11
C ARG A 173 0.57 15.80 9.38
N PHE A 174 -0.27 15.48 8.41
CA PHE A 174 -0.16 14.24 7.65
C PHE A 174 -0.86 14.33 6.29
N TYR A 175 -0.49 13.42 5.39
CA TYR A 175 -1.16 13.19 4.11
C TYR A 175 -1.95 11.90 4.15
N VAL A 176 -3.03 11.82 3.38
CA VAL A 176 -3.83 10.61 3.23
C VAL A 176 -4.14 10.39 1.75
N THR A 177 -3.93 9.18 1.26
CA THR A 177 -4.45 8.76 -0.05
C THR A 177 -5.90 8.38 0.08
N ASN A 178 -6.74 8.90 -0.80
CA ASN A 178 -8.05 8.31 -1.07
C ASN A 178 -7.92 7.45 -2.33
N ASP A 179 -8.09 6.15 -2.19
CA ASP A 179 -7.95 5.19 -3.30
C ASP A 179 -9.00 5.41 -4.39
N HIS A 180 -10.13 6.00 -4.06
CA HIS A 180 -11.18 6.32 -5.02
C HIS A 180 -11.71 7.74 -4.83
N GLY A 181 -12.17 8.32 -5.94
CA GLY A 181 -12.99 9.54 -5.90
C GLY A 181 -14.46 9.26 -5.56
N ALA A 182 -14.87 8.00 -5.54
CA ALA A 182 -16.23 7.56 -5.24
C ALA A 182 -16.34 6.93 -3.85
N ALA A 183 -17.41 7.26 -3.11
CA ALA A 183 -17.69 6.67 -1.80
C ALA A 183 -18.40 5.30 -1.86
N SER A 184 -19.16 5.03 -2.94
CA SER A 184 -19.96 3.80 -3.01
C SER A 184 -19.18 2.64 -3.66
N PRO A 185 -19.22 1.41 -3.11
CA PRO A 185 -18.45 0.28 -3.65
C PRO A 185 -18.72 -0.04 -5.12
N ARG A 186 -19.96 0.14 -5.58
CA ARG A 186 -20.33 -0.07 -6.99
C ARG A 186 -19.68 0.96 -7.92
N ALA A 187 -19.59 2.21 -7.47
CA ALA A 187 -18.94 3.27 -8.23
C ALA A 187 -17.42 3.15 -8.21
N GLN A 188 -16.84 2.71 -7.08
CA GLN A 188 -15.42 2.34 -6.96
C GLN A 188 -15.07 1.21 -7.94
N THR A 189 -15.85 0.13 -7.95
CA THR A 189 -15.70 -0.95 -8.93
C THR A 189 -15.73 -0.40 -10.37
N LEU A 190 -16.70 0.46 -10.70
CA LEU A 190 -16.76 1.05 -12.03
C LEU A 190 -15.52 1.91 -12.34
N GLU A 191 -15.03 2.67 -11.36
CA GLU A 191 -13.82 3.49 -11.45
C GLU A 191 -12.59 2.65 -11.79
N ASP A 192 -12.43 1.48 -11.15
CA ASP A 192 -11.34 0.53 -11.42
C ASP A 192 -11.38 -0.04 -12.83
N TYR A 193 -12.52 -0.63 -13.21
CA TYR A 193 -12.67 -1.29 -14.51
C TYR A 193 -12.67 -0.31 -15.68
N THR A 194 -13.04 0.95 -15.45
CA THR A 194 -12.91 2.03 -16.43
C THR A 194 -11.60 2.80 -16.33
N ARG A 195 -10.75 2.46 -15.36
CA ARG A 195 -9.48 3.11 -15.02
C ARG A 195 -9.60 4.63 -14.96
N ARG A 196 -10.63 5.16 -14.30
CA ARG A 196 -10.84 6.60 -14.16
C ARG A 196 -9.91 7.19 -13.11
N ALA A 197 -9.28 8.31 -13.43
CA ALA A 197 -8.31 8.96 -12.56
C ALA A 197 -9.00 9.94 -11.59
N ARG A 198 -9.70 9.42 -10.57
CA ARG A 198 -10.45 10.26 -9.60
C ARG A 198 -9.93 10.12 -8.16
N ALA A 199 -8.98 9.23 -7.92
CA ALA A 199 -8.29 9.12 -6.65
C ALA A 199 -7.47 10.40 -6.40
N ARG A 200 -7.20 10.68 -5.12
CA ARG A 200 -6.59 11.94 -4.68
C ARG A 200 -5.76 11.77 -3.43
N VAL A 201 -4.82 12.67 -3.21
CA VAL A 201 -4.15 12.86 -1.92
C VAL A 201 -4.76 14.07 -1.23
N VAL A 202 -5.05 13.93 0.05
CA VAL A 202 -5.46 15.05 0.91
C VAL A 202 -4.37 15.30 1.96
N TYR A 203 -4.28 16.53 2.43
CA TYR A 203 -3.33 16.95 3.47
C TYR A 203 -4.10 17.58 4.61
N HIS A 204 -3.79 17.15 5.83
CA HIS A 204 -4.27 17.72 7.07
C HIS A 204 -3.13 18.53 7.70
N ASP A 205 -3.36 19.82 7.96
CA ASP A 205 -2.34 20.73 8.52
C ASP A 205 -2.38 20.88 10.04
N GLY A 206 -3.19 20.05 10.70
CA GLY A 206 -3.40 20.05 12.15
C GLY A 206 -4.72 20.70 12.56
N GLU A 207 -5.35 21.44 11.63
CA GLU A 207 -6.65 22.07 11.84
C GLU A 207 -7.62 21.73 10.70
N GLU A 208 -7.19 21.93 9.46
CA GLU A 208 -8.03 21.75 8.27
C GLU A 208 -7.47 20.69 7.32
N THR A 209 -8.36 20.10 6.52
CA THR A 209 -8.00 19.15 5.46
C THR A 209 -8.28 19.75 4.09
N ARG A 210 -7.37 19.54 3.14
CA ARG A 210 -7.53 19.98 1.74
C ARG A 210 -6.91 19.03 0.75
N VAL A 211 -7.34 19.12 -0.50
CA VAL A 211 -6.77 18.32 -1.60
C VAL A 211 -5.35 18.81 -1.89
N ALA A 212 -4.39 17.88 -1.87
CA ALA A 212 -2.97 18.15 -2.12
C ALA A 212 -2.54 17.72 -3.53
N ALA A 213 -3.15 16.65 -4.07
CA ALA A 213 -3.03 16.21 -5.45
C ALA A 213 -4.30 15.44 -5.87
N ASP A 214 -4.59 15.44 -7.17
CA ASP A 214 -5.69 14.67 -7.77
C ASP A 214 -5.27 14.02 -9.09
N GLY A 215 -6.22 13.41 -9.80
CA GLY A 215 -5.96 12.79 -11.10
C GLY A 215 -5.17 11.48 -10.99
N LEU A 216 -5.32 10.76 -9.88
CA LEU A 216 -4.67 9.46 -9.62
C LEU A 216 -5.63 8.31 -9.91
N ARG A 217 -5.10 7.11 -10.20
CA ARG A 217 -5.90 5.90 -10.41
C ARG A 217 -5.61 4.90 -9.29
N TYR A 218 -6.53 4.73 -8.35
CA TYR A 218 -6.30 3.86 -7.20
C TYR A 218 -5.06 4.32 -6.40
N ALA A 219 -5.14 5.50 -5.78
CA ALA A 219 -4.05 6.01 -4.94
C ALA A 219 -3.98 5.22 -3.65
N ASN A 220 -2.93 4.42 -3.48
CA ASN A 220 -2.81 3.42 -2.44
C ASN A 220 -1.73 3.86 -1.43
N GLY A 221 -0.61 3.16 -1.32
CA GLY A 221 0.49 3.50 -0.43
C GLY A 221 1.00 4.93 -0.62
N ILE A 222 1.35 5.59 0.48
CA ILE A 222 1.89 6.94 0.50
C ILE A 222 3.03 7.05 1.49
N ALA A 223 4.15 7.65 1.06
CA ALA A 223 5.28 7.84 1.97
C ALA A 223 6.01 9.15 1.74
N LEU A 224 6.45 9.76 2.84
CA LEU A 224 7.25 10.97 2.84
C LEU A 224 8.74 10.61 2.69
N ARG A 225 9.46 11.30 1.82
CA ARG A 225 10.92 11.18 1.75
C ARG A 225 11.54 11.61 3.09
N PRO A 226 12.63 11.01 3.59
CA PRO A 226 13.17 11.31 4.92
C PRO A 226 13.53 12.79 5.15
N ASP A 227 13.87 13.53 4.09
CA ASP A 227 14.16 14.97 4.19
C ASP A 227 12.91 15.86 4.19
N GLY A 228 11.73 15.30 3.96
CA GLY A 228 10.42 15.98 3.92
C GLY A 228 10.15 16.81 2.65
N ALA A 229 10.98 16.71 1.61
CA ALA A 229 10.85 17.52 0.39
C ALA A 229 10.08 16.83 -0.76
N ALA A 230 9.91 15.52 -0.70
CA ALA A 230 9.17 14.76 -1.71
C ALA A 230 8.24 13.75 -1.06
N LEU A 231 7.22 13.35 -1.80
CA LEU A 231 6.21 12.41 -1.37
C LEU A 231 5.91 11.44 -2.52
N PHE A 232 5.81 10.15 -2.17
CA PHE A 232 5.65 9.05 -3.11
C PHE A 232 4.25 8.47 -2.97
N VAL A 233 3.59 8.17 -4.07
CA VAL A 233 2.24 7.60 -4.07
C VAL A 233 2.16 6.42 -5.04
N SER A 234 1.79 5.24 -4.53
CA SER A 234 1.47 4.07 -5.33
C SER A 234 0.15 4.29 -6.05
N SER A 235 0.10 3.99 -7.35
CA SER A 235 -1.13 4.01 -8.14
C SER A 235 -1.38 2.61 -8.69
N THR A 236 -2.18 1.84 -7.96
CA THR A 236 -2.32 0.40 -8.15
C THR A 236 -2.83 0.02 -9.54
N THR A 237 -3.88 0.69 -10.02
CA THR A 237 -4.47 0.41 -11.35
C THR A 237 -3.77 1.17 -12.50
N ASP A 238 -2.88 2.11 -12.18
CA ASP A 238 -1.95 2.70 -13.15
C ASP A 238 -0.61 1.94 -13.24
N ARG A 239 -0.32 1.07 -12.27
CA ARG A 239 0.94 0.31 -12.16
C ARG A 239 2.15 1.22 -12.15
N ARG A 240 2.08 2.27 -11.34
CA ARG A 240 3.10 3.31 -11.25
C ARG A 240 3.32 3.76 -9.81
N LEU A 241 4.55 4.19 -9.54
CA LEU A 241 4.86 5.10 -8.46
C LEU A 241 4.83 6.53 -8.99
N HIS A 242 4.12 7.42 -8.30
CA HIS A 242 4.12 8.84 -8.60
C HIS A 242 4.99 9.59 -7.60
N VAL A 243 5.89 10.44 -8.12
CA VAL A 243 6.83 11.23 -7.32
C VAL A 243 6.38 12.68 -7.34
N PHE A 244 6.08 13.23 -6.16
CA PHE A 244 5.66 14.61 -5.98
C PHE A 244 6.72 15.42 -5.24
N ALA A 245 6.94 16.66 -5.67
CA ALA A 245 7.59 17.65 -4.82
C ALA A 245 6.55 18.25 -3.87
N ARG A 246 6.96 18.43 -2.61
CA ARG A 246 6.13 18.98 -1.54
C ARG A 246 6.42 20.45 -1.33
N ASP A 247 5.40 21.28 -1.42
CA ASP A 247 5.42 22.61 -0.82
C ASP A 247 5.32 22.45 0.70
N ARG A 248 6.29 22.97 1.46
CA ARG A 248 6.34 22.76 2.91
C ARG A 248 5.41 23.69 3.69
N GLU A 249 5.08 24.84 3.11
CA GLU A 249 4.24 25.86 3.73
C GLU A 249 2.78 25.48 3.55
N THR A 250 2.40 25.23 2.30
CA THR A 250 1.03 24.85 1.99
C THR A 250 0.84 23.36 2.22
N GLY A 251 1.76 22.50 1.80
CA GLY A 251 1.51 21.06 1.73
C GLY A 251 0.95 20.61 0.38
N ALA A 252 0.80 21.51 -0.59
CA ALA A 252 0.45 21.15 -1.96
C ALA A 252 1.53 20.25 -2.60
N LEU A 253 1.10 19.38 -3.51
CA LEU A 253 1.96 18.43 -4.19
C LEU A 253 2.04 18.75 -5.69
N SER A 254 3.25 18.85 -6.22
CA SER A 254 3.52 19.05 -7.64
C SER A 254 4.18 17.81 -8.23
N ARG A 255 3.54 17.17 -9.22
CA ARG A 255 4.06 15.96 -9.87
C ARG A 255 5.41 16.25 -10.53
N ARG A 256 6.40 15.39 -10.29
CA ARG A 256 7.77 15.49 -10.82
C ARG A 256 8.11 14.36 -11.77
N ALA A 257 7.81 13.13 -11.37
CA ALA A 257 8.13 11.95 -12.15
C ALA A 257 7.11 10.84 -11.91
N ASP A 258 7.03 9.92 -12.86
CA ASP A 258 6.27 8.69 -12.75
C ASP A 258 7.21 7.52 -13.05
N VAL A 259 7.24 6.52 -12.18
CA VAL A 259 8.03 5.29 -12.38
C VAL A 259 7.07 4.17 -12.72
N ALA A 260 7.19 3.60 -13.92
CA ALA A 260 6.41 2.43 -14.32
C ALA A 260 6.88 1.20 -13.54
N LEU A 261 5.92 0.42 -13.01
CA LEU A 261 6.20 -0.78 -12.23
C LEU A 261 5.61 -2.03 -12.89
N SER A 262 6.24 -3.17 -12.64
CA SER A 262 5.82 -4.46 -13.19
C SER A 262 4.65 -5.10 -12.42
N THR A 263 3.95 -4.34 -11.58
CA THR A 263 2.89 -4.79 -10.67
C THR A 263 1.87 -3.70 -10.42
N GLY A 264 0.72 -4.04 -9.82
CA GLY A 264 -0.09 -3.03 -9.16
C GLY A 264 0.50 -2.76 -7.78
N PRO A 265 1.24 -1.65 -7.58
CA PRO A 265 1.88 -1.37 -6.30
C PRO A 265 0.85 -1.10 -5.22
N ASP A 266 1.19 -1.48 -3.99
CA ASP A 266 0.37 -1.33 -2.79
C ASP A 266 1.15 -0.39 -1.82
N ASN A 267 1.43 -0.79 -0.57
CA ASN A 267 2.07 0.07 0.43
C ASN A 267 3.57 0.30 0.18
N ILE A 268 4.09 1.43 0.69
CA ILE A 268 5.46 1.91 0.49
C ILE A 268 6.15 2.07 1.85
N ASP A 269 7.21 1.30 2.09
CA ASP A 269 8.14 1.57 3.20
C ASP A 269 9.37 2.34 2.68
N VAL A 270 9.89 3.26 3.50
CA VAL A 270 10.98 4.16 3.11
C VAL A 270 12.14 4.06 4.07
N GLU A 271 13.31 3.75 3.53
CA GLU A 271 14.54 3.72 4.30
C GLU A 271 15.15 5.13 4.49
N PRO A 272 16.01 5.33 5.50
CA PRO A 272 16.67 6.61 5.74
C PRO A 272 17.48 7.16 4.55
N ASP A 273 17.95 6.30 3.64
CA ASP A 273 18.67 6.70 2.42
C ASP A 273 17.75 7.03 1.23
N GLY A 274 16.43 6.93 1.42
CA GLY A 274 15.42 7.16 0.39
C GLY A 274 15.11 5.94 -0.49
N THR A 275 15.69 4.77 -0.21
CA THR A 275 15.29 3.50 -0.83
C THR A 275 13.84 3.17 -0.46
N LEU A 276 13.05 2.77 -1.45
CA LEU A 276 11.65 2.37 -1.25
C LEU A 276 11.52 0.86 -1.36
N TRP A 277 10.70 0.29 -0.48
CA TRP A 277 10.23 -1.09 -0.55
C TRP A 277 8.73 -1.08 -0.82
N ILE A 278 8.34 -1.73 -1.92
CA ILE A 278 6.95 -1.69 -2.38
C ILE A 278 6.51 -3.12 -2.65
N ALA A 279 5.51 -3.57 -1.89
CA ALA A 279 4.81 -4.80 -2.24
C ALA A 279 3.72 -4.53 -3.28
N GLY A 280 3.24 -5.57 -3.94
CA GLY A 280 2.10 -5.41 -4.82
C GLY A 280 1.65 -6.67 -5.52
N HIS A 281 0.73 -6.46 -6.46
CA HIS A 281 -0.07 -7.50 -7.11
C HIS A 281 0.29 -7.66 -8.60
N PRO A 282 1.11 -8.66 -8.98
CA PRO A 282 1.52 -8.86 -10.38
C PRO A 282 0.35 -9.13 -11.33
N LYS A 283 -0.76 -9.66 -10.78
CA LYS A 283 -1.98 -10.03 -11.48
C LYS A 283 -3.20 -9.49 -10.73
N LEU A 284 -3.61 -8.27 -11.02
CA LEU A 284 -4.70 -7.58 -10.29
C LEU A 284 -6.02 -8.34 -10.33
N LEU A 285 -6.35 -9.00 -11.45
CA LEU A 285 -7.59 -9.78 -11.53
C LEU A 285 -7.51 -11.08 -10.72
N SER A 286 -6.33 -11.71 -10.62
CA SER A 286 -6.11 -12.81 -9.68
C SER A 286 -6.27 -12.35 -8.22
N PHE A 287 -5.77 -11.17 -7.86
CA PHE A 287 -5.97 -10.57 -6.54
C PHE A 287 -7.46 -10.35 -6.23
N VAL A 288 -8.23 -9.78 -7.16
CA VAL A 288 -9.69 -9.60 -7.01
C VAL A 288 -10.41 -10.93 -6.79
N VAL A 289 -9.98 -12.00 -7.46
CA VAL A 289 -10.53 -13.35 -7.26
C VAL A 289 -10.16 -13.87 -5.87
N HIS A 290 -8.90 -13.71 -5.44
CA HIS A 290 -8.41 -14.12 -4.13
C HIS A 290 -9.13 -13.41 -2.96
N ALA A 291 -9.37 -12.10 -3.10
CA ALA A 291 -10.13 -11.32 -2.13
C ALA A 291 -11.54 -11.88 -1.88
N ARG A 292 -12.15 -12.52 -2.88
CA ARG A 292 -13.49 -13.11 -2.80
C ARG A 292 -13.48 -14.60 -2.43
N ALA A 293 -12.39 -15.30 -2.70
CA ALA A 293 -12.28 -16.75 -2.56
C ALA A 293 -10.88 -17.11 -2.04
N PRO A 294 -10.71 -17.36 -0.72
CA PRO A 294 -9.40 -17.61 -0.10
C PRO A 294 -8.60 -18.74 -0.78
N GLY A 295 -9.28 -19.81 -1.23
CA GLY A 295 -8.65 -20.93 -1.93
C GLY A 295 -8.15 -20.62 -3.36
N ARG A 296 -8.31 -19.40 -3.85
CA ARG A 296 -7.77 -18.94 -5.14
C ARG A 296 -6.57 -18.04 -4.87
N ARG A 297 -5.36 -18.57 -5.06
CA ARG A 297 -4.12 -17.83 -4.79
C ARG A 297 -3.97 -16.60 -5.68
N SER A 298 -3.32 -15.57 -5.13
CA SER A 298 -2.83 -14.41 -5.87
C SER A 298 -1.31 -14.33 -5.76
N PRO A 299 -0.58 -14.12 -6.87
CA PRO A 299 0.84 -13.85 -6.80
C PRO A 299 1.16 -12.63 -5.94
N SER A 300 2.35 -12.63 -5.37
CA SER A 300 2.89 -11.58 -4.51
C SER A 300 4.26 -11.16 -5.01
N GLN A 301 4.57 -9.87 -4.92
CA GLN A 301 5.86 -9.34 -5.35
C GLN A 301 6.35 -8.27 -4.38
N VAL A 302 7.67 -8.17 -4.20
CA VAL A 302 8.33 -7.03 -3.55
C VAL A 302 9.35 -6.42 -4.50
N LEU A 303 9.22 -5.10 -4.70
CA LEU A 303 10.13 -4.28 -5.46
C LEU A 303 10.98 -3.42 -4.51
N ARG A 304 12.27 -3.28 -4.84
CA ARG A 304 13.20 -2.33 -4.24
C ARG A 304 13.51 -1.23 -5.24
N LEU A 305 13.21 0.01 -4.88
CA LEU A 305 13.50 1.20 -5.68
C LEU A 305 14.61 1.99 -5.02
N ARG A 306 15.79 2.00 -5.64
CA ARG A 306 16.96 2.74 -5.13
C ARG A 306 17.08 4.10 -5.84
N PRO A 307 17.18 5.23 -5.10
CA PRO A 307 17.45 6.51 -5.71
C PRO A 307 18.71 6.47 -6.58
N VAL A 308 18.64 7.06 -7.77
CA VAL A 308 19.80 7.23 -8.63
C VAL A 308 20.74 8.27 -7.99
N PRO A 309 22.06 8.04 -7.94
CA PRO A 309 23.01 9.03 -7.45
C PRO A 309 22.83 10.37 -8.17
N ASP A 310 22.88 11.47 -7.42
CA ASP A 310 22.69 12.85 -7.90
C ASP A 310 21.28 13.19 -8.43
N GLU A 311 20.42 12.19 -8.68
CA GLU A 311 19.03 12.33 -9.12
C GLU A 311 18.07 11.62 -8.13
N PRO A 312 17.91 12.13 -6.89
CA PRO A 312 17.24 11.41 -5.79
C PRO A 312 15.71 11.27 -5.94
N LEU A 313 15.16 11.65 -7.08
CA LEU A 313 13.76 11.46 -7.47
C LEU A 313 13.59 10.48 -8.64
N GLU A 314 14.71 10.01 -9.21
CA GLU A 314 14.75 8.91 -10.17
C GLU A 314 15.16 7.61 -9.46
N PHE A 315 14.64 6.48 -9.92
CA PHE A 315 14.81 5.21 -9.22
C PHE A 315 15.26 4.09 -10.15
N ALA A 316 16.25 3.31 -9.69
CA ALA A 316 16.52 1.99 -10.22
C ALA A 316 15.61 0.96 -9.54
N VAL A 317 14.78 0.29 -10.33
CA VAL A 317 13.81 -0.71 -9.85
C VAL A 317 14.46 -2.11 -9.87
N GLU A 318 14.28 -2.87 -8.80
CA GLU A 318 14.70 -4.26 -8.70
C GLU A 318 13.56 -5.11 -8.12
N GLU A 319 13.30 -6.26 -8.73
CA GLU A 319 12.43 -7.29 -8.15
C GLU A 319 13.25 -8.13 -7.15
N VAL A 320 12.84 -8.10 -5.88
CA VAL A 320 13.55 -8.79 -4.80
C VAL A 320 12.88 -10.11 -4.44
N TYR A 321 11.55 -10.14 -4.47
CA TYR A 321 10.73 -11.30 -4.14
C TYR A 321 9.60 -11.41 -5.16
N LEU A 322 9.36 -12.63 -5.64
CA LEU A 322 8.20 -12.99 -6.43
C LEU A 322 7.71 -14.38 -6.00
N ASP A 323 6.43 -14.52 -5.70
CA ASP A 323 5.77 -15.77 -5.34
C ASP A 323 4.46 -15.94 -6.14
N ASP A 324 4.04 -17.18 -6.37
CA ASP A 324 2.79 -17.50 -7.05
C ASP A 324 1.55 -17.49 -6.12
N GLY A 325 1.77 -17.09 -4.87
CA GLY A 325 0.81 -17.06 -3.78
C GLY A 325 0.87 -18.30 -2.88
N SER A 326 1.90 -19.15 -3.06
CA SER A 326 2.11 -20.36 -2.26
C SER A 326 2.73 -20.09 -0.90
N GLU A 327 3.61 -19.10 -0.79
CA GLU A 327 4.21 -18.65 0.47
C GLU A 327 3.36 -17.58 1.13
N LEU A 328 2.88 -16.60 0.34
CA LEU A 328 1.95 -15.58 0.82
C LEU A 328 1.11 -15.07 -0.35
N SER A 329 -0.22 -15.17 -0.27
CA SER A 329 -1.11 -14.66 -1.31
C SER A 329 -1.47 -13.18 -1.10
N GLY A 330 -1.25 -12.35 -2.12
CA GLY A 330 -1.66 -10.95 -2.12
C GLY A 330 -0.91 -10.08 -1.12
N ALA A 331 0.43 -10.08 -1.20
CA ALA A 331 1.28 -9.19 -0.41
C ALA A 331 0.96 -7.71 -0.69
N SER A 332 0.89 -6.91 0.38
CA SER A 332 0.50 -5.50 0.35
C SER A 332 1.53 -4.56 0.96
N VAL A 333 2.41 -5.05 1.84
CA VAL A 333 3.49 -4.25 2.40
C VAL A 333 4.79 -5.04 2.47
N ALA A 334 5.92 -4.36 2.31
CA ALA A 334 7.21 -4.92 2.64
C ALA A 334 8.12 -3.85 3.27
N ALA A 335 8.78 -4.19 4.38
CA ALA A 335 9.74 -3.29 5.04
C ALA A 335 11.03 -4.02 5.39
N ARG A 336 12.17 -3.35 5.23
CA ARG A 336 13.48 -3.95 5.45
C ARG A 336 14.18 -3.38 6.68
N ARG A 337 14.79 -4.26 7.47
CA ARG A 337 15.81 -3.90 8.46
C ARG A 337 17.03 -4.79 8.38
N GLY A 338 18.15 -4.23 7.92
CA GLY A 338 19.40 -4.98 7.77
C GLY A 338 19.21 -6.12 6.78
N ARG A 339 19.30 -7.38 7.24
CA ARG A 339 19.04 -8.57 6.40
C ARG A 339 17.62 -9.10 6.50
N ARG A 340 16.81 -8.55 7.42
CA ARG A 340 15.42 -8.96 7.58
C ARG A 340 14.52 -8.17 6.63
N LEU A 341 13.59 -8.86 6.00
CA LEU A 341 12.53 -8.30 5.17
C LEU A 341 11.21 -8.86 5.70
N LEU A 342 10.35 -7.98 6.20
CA LEU A 342 8.98 -8.36 6.54
C LEU A 342 8.10 -8.19 5.31
N ILE A 343 7.19 -9.13 5.06
CA ILE A 343 6.21 -9.04 3.97
C ILE A 343 4.82 -9.34 4.54
N GLY A 344 3.95 -8.33 4.53
CA GLY A 344 2.55 -8.45 4.96
C GLY A 344 1.61 -8.70 3.77
N GLY A 345 0.43 -9.27 4.05
CA GLY A 345 -0.60 -9.52 3.06
C GLY A 345 -1.99 -9.13 3.56
N VAL A 346 -2.87 -8.78 2.62
CA VAL A 346 -4.18 -8.16 2.92
C VAL A 346 -5.11 -9.07 3.73
N PHE A 347 -5.01 -10.39 3.53
CA PHE A 347 -6.04 -11.32 4.03
C PHE A 347 -5.52 -12.60 4.69
N GLU A 348 -4.23 -12.87 4.59
CA GLU A 348 -3.67 -14.14 5.03
C GLU A 348 -3.49 -14.16 6.57
N PRO A 349 -3.56 -15.33 7.21
CA PRO A 349 -3.43 -15.43 8.67
C PRO A 349 -1.99 -15.24 9.16
N GLU A 350 -1.03 -15.30 8.24
CA GLU A 350 0.39 -15.04 8.48
C GLU A 350 0.91 -13.83 7.68
N PHE A 351 2.03 -13.30 8.15
CA PHE A 351 2.96 -12.50 7.36
C PHE A 351 4.32 -13.24 7.30
N LEU A 352 5.22 -12.82 6.42
CA LEU A 352 6.55 -13.45 6.30
C LEU A 352 7.61 -12.62 7.04
N ASP A 353 8.43 -13.27 7.88
CA ASP A 353 9.74 -12.75 8.28
C ASP A 353 10.82 -13.48 7.47
N CYS A 354 11.46 -12.73 6.58
CA CYS A 354 12.44 -13.24 5.65
C CYS A 354 13.86 -12.79 6.01
N THR A 355 14.83 -13.69 5.87
CA THR A 355 16.27 -13.36 5.95
C THR A 355 16.90 -13.43 4.56
N MET A 356 17.43 -12.31 4.07
CA MET A 356 18.13 -12.22 2.78
C MET A 356 19.55 -12.80 2.88
N ASP A 357 20.03 -13.50 1.84
CA ASP A 357 21.29 -14.28 1.87
C ASP A 357 22.58 -13.44 1.80
N ARG A 358 22.52 -12.18 1.34
CA ARG A 358 23.47 -11.06 1.57
C ARG A 358 22.87 -9.81 0.91
N ALA A 359 23.13 -8.62 1.45
CA ALA A 359 22.77 -7.38 0.75
C ALA A 359 23.55 -7.33 -0.57
N ARG A 360 22.87 -7.41 -1.72
CA ARG A 360 23.50 -7.13 -3.02
C ARG A 360 24.05 -5.70 -2.97
N ALA A 361 25.36 -5.58 -2.77
CA ALA A 361 26.15 -4.43 -3.14
C ALA A 361 26.56 -4.64 -4.60
N GLY A 362 25.78 -4.12 -5.55
CA GLY A 362 26.13 -4.13 -6.97
C GLY A 362 24.94 -4.37 -7.91
N PRO A 363 24.94 -3.74 -9.10
CA PRO A 363 23.77 -3.62 -9.94
C PRO A 363 23.49 -4.95 -10.64
N THR A 364 22.25 -5.40 -10.63
CA THR A 364 21.80 -6.47 -11.52
C THR A 364 20.62 -5.92 -12.30
N VAL A 365 20.87 -5.69 -13.59
CA VAL A 365 19.95 -5.23 -14.65
C VAL A 365 19.16 -3.96 -14.31
N VAL A 366 19.76 -2.82 -14.67
CA VAL A 366 19.00 -1.57 -14.83
C VAL A 366 18.10 -1.76 -16.05
N GLU A 367 16.83 -2.11 -15.83
CA GLU A 367 15.81 -1.79 -16.83
C GLU A 367 15.56 -0.29 -16.68
N THR A 368 16.35 0.53 -17.37
CA THR A 368 16.13 1.96 -17.41
C THR A 368 14.76 2.16 -18.03
N ALA A 369 13.76 2.47 -17.21
CA ALA A 369 12.47 2.91 -17.69
C ALA A 369 12.71 4.23 -18.43
N MET A 370 12.95 4.16 -19.73
CA MET A 370 13.06 5.34 -20.57
C MET A 370 11.75 6.10 -20.48
N LEU A 371 11.82 7.32 -19.93
CA LEU A 371 10.77 8.31 -19.91
C LEU A 371 10.22 8.49 -21.33
N ALA A 372 8.98 8.07 -21.56
CA ALA A 372 8.23 8.55 -22.72
C ALA A 372 7.86 10.01 -22.44
N ARG A 373 8.47 10.93 -23.19
CA ARG A 373 8.11 12.36 -23.24
C ARG A 373 6.71 12.58 -23.78
#